data_AF-A0A437R575-F1
#
_entry.id   AF-A0A437R575-F1
#
_cell.length_a   1.000
_cell.length_b   1.000
_cell.length_c   1.000
_cell.angle_alpha   90.00
_cell.angle_beta   90.00
_cell.angle_gamma   90.00
#
_symmetry.space_group_name_H-M   'P 1'
#
loop_
_entity.id
_entity.type
_entity.pdbx_description
1 polymer ?
#
loop_
_entity_poly.entity_id
_entity_poly.type
_entity_poly.pdbx_seq_one_letter_code
_entity_poly.pdbx_strand_id
1 'polypeptide(L)'
;MTKSFFIFIALGLLTSHTVLAESADEVIYSTEGYCVLGNEGVSEDYLKAYAKKLGTTPSARVCHSFKEIVAEARPKDWDYPEGRAYPGSVVILSQSQVTLLKSLKKTEQ
;
A
#
# COMPACT_ATOMS: atom_id res chain seq x y z
N MET A 1 37.13 64.20 1.62
CA MET A 1 35.80 63.57 1.58
C MET A 1 35.97 62.11 1.23
N THR A 2 36.06 61.25 2.26
CA THR A 2 36.17 59.80 2.15
C THR A 2 34.76 59.22 2.30
N LYS A 3 34.28 58.46 1.30
CA LYS A 3 33.02 57.73 1.41
C LYS A 3 33.32 56.26 1.66
N SER A 4 33.19 55.87 2.93
CA SER A 4 33.23 54.47 3.37
C SER A 4 32.05 53.70 2.79
N PHE A 5 32.34 52.59 2.12
CA PHE A 5 31.36 51.58 1.76
C PHE A 5 31.07 50.73 3.01
N PHE A 6 29.88 50.90 3.58
CA PHE A 6 29.36 50.01 4.62
C PHE A 6 28.83 48.72 3.98
N ILE A 7 29.55 47.62 4.24
CA ILE A 7 29.09 46.25 4.04
C ILE A 7 27.95 45.99 5.03
N PHE A 8 26.72 45.83 4.53
CA PHE A 8 25.61 45.30 5.32
C PHE A 8 25.36 43.85 4.94
N ILE A 9 25.74 42.98 5.89
CA ILE A 9 25.42 41.57 6.00
C ILE A 9 23.89 41.42 5.99
N ALA A 10 23.33 40.99 4.87
CA ALA A 10 21.98 40.42 4.82
C ALA A 10 22.10 38.92 5.07
N LEU A 11 22.35 38.57 6.34
CA LEU A 11 22.15 37.24 6.90
C LEU A 11 20.61 37.02 6.99
N GLY A 12 19.98 36.85 5.84
CA GLY A 12 18.56 36.55 5.71
C GLY A 12 18.34 35.06 5.85
N LEU A 13 18.15 34.62 7.09
CA LEU A 13 17.22 33.56 7.50
C LEU A 13 16.78 32.59 6.37
N LEU A 14 17.61 31.56 6.11
CA LEU A 14 17.15 30.30 5.53
C LEU A 14 16.26 29.61 6.57
N THR A 15 15.01 30.05 6.62
CA THR A 15 13.95 29.42 7.41
C THR A 15 13.61 28.08 6.78
N SER A 16 13.53 27.09 7.65
CA SER A 16 13.38 25.68 7.36
C SER A 16 12.11 25.38 6.55
N HIS A 17 12.29 24.96 5.31
CA HIS A 17 11.29 24.12 4.64
C HIS A 17 11.64 22.66 4.93
N THR A 18 11.36 22.20 6.15
CA THR A 18 11.12 20.77 6.36
C THR A 18 9.83 20.45 5.64
N VAL A 19 9.95 20.13 4.34
CA VAL A 19 8.92 19.43 3.61
C VAL A 19 8.77 18.10 4.32
N LEU A 20 7.74 17.98 5.17
CA LEU A 20 7.19 16.68 5.51
C LEU A 20 6.73 16.09 4.18
N ALA A 21 7.60 15.29 3.57
CA ALA A 21 7.15 14.30 2.62
C ALA A 21 6.34 13.31 3.44
N GLU A 22 5.03 13.50 3.50
CA GLU A 22 4.11 12.41 3.75
C GLU A 22 4.47 11.37 2.69
N SER A 23 5.11 10.29 3.12
CA SER A 23 5.43 9.16 2.25
C SER A 23 4.09 8.59 1.79
N ALA A 24 3.54 9.14 0.71
CA ALA A 24 2.46 8.51 -0.01
C ALA A 24 2.95 7.09 -0.27
N ASP A 25 2.33 6.12 0.41
CA ASP A 25 2.72 4.72 0.33
C ASP A 25 2.89 4.38 -1.15
N GLU A 26 4.11 4.01 -1.53
CA GLU A 26 4.42 3.70 -2.91
C GLU A 26 3.51 2.55 -3.33
N VAL A 27 2.52 2.86 -4.17
CA VAL A 27 1.54 1.86 -4.62
C VAL A 27 2.29 0.88 -5.52
N ILE A 28 2.64 -0.28 -4.96
CA ILE A 28 3.30 -1.36 -5.70
C ILE A 28 2.27 -1.96 -6.66
N TYR A 29 2.54 -1.86 -7.96
CA TYR A 29 1.75 -2.49 -9.00
C TYR A 29 2.29 -3.89 -9.25
N SER A 30 1.42 -4.90 -9.20
CA SER A 30 1.81 -6.30 -9.39
C SER A 30 0.84 -7.01 -10.32
N THR A 31 1.31 -8.11 -10.92
CA THR A 31 0.48 -8.96 -11.79
C THR A 31 -0.69 -9.57 -11.03
N GLU A 32 -0.47 -9.91 -9.76
CA GLU A 32 -1.47 -10.44 -8.84
C GLU A 32 -2.54 -9.39 -8.58
N GLY A 33 -2.14 -8.17 -8.22
CA GLY A 33 -3.06 -7.06 -7.96
C GLY A 33 -3.94 -6.75 -9.16
N TYR A 34 -3.39 -6.76 -10.37
CA TYR A 34 -4.18 -6.62 -11.60
C TYR A 34 -5.24 -7.74 -11.74
N CYS A 35 -4.84 -9.00 -11.53
CA CYS A 35 -5.74 -10.14 -11.70
C CYS A 35 -6.83 -10.22 -10.62
N VAL A 36 -6.53 -9.81 -9.38
CA VAL A 36 -7.52 -9.67 -8.29
C VAL A 36 -8.58 -8.65 -8.68
N LEU A 37 -8.15 -7.43 -9.04
CA LEU A 37 -9.05 -6.32 -9.36
C LEU A 37 -9.92 -6.65 -10.57
N GLY A 38 -9.35 -7.34 -11.58
CA GLY A 38 -10.12 -7.82 -12.72
C GLY A 38 -11.19 -8.84 -12.35
N ASN A 39 -10.91 -9.73 -11.39
CA ASN A 39 -11.88 -10.71 -10.91
C ASN A 39 -13.00 -10.08 -10.05
N GLU A 40 -12.74 -8.92 -9.44
CA GLU A 40 -13.71 -8.18 -8.62
C GLU A 40 -14.60 -7.25 -9.44
N GLY A 41 -14.38 -7.18 -10.75
CA GLY A 41 -15.26 -6.44 -11.67
C GLY A 41 -15.05 -4.93 -11.62
N VAL A 42 -13.85 -4.46 -11.29
CA VAL A 42 -13.52 -3.03 -11.44
C VAL A 42 -13.63 -2.59 -12.91
N SER A 43 -13.81 -1.29 -13.14
CA SER A 43 -13.97 -0.76 -14.51
C SER A 43 -12.79 -1.09 -15.43
N GLU A 44 -13.06 -1.28 -16.72
CA GLU A 44 -12.01 -1.52 -17.71
C GLU A 44 -10.97 -0.40 -17.78
N ASP A 45 -11.39 0.86 -17.59
CA ASP A 45 -10.49 2.01 -17.62
C ASP A 45 -9.51 1.99 -16.46
N TYR A 46 -9.97 1.53 -15.30
CA TYR A 46 -9.10 1.29 -14.15
C TYR A 46 -8.05 0.22 -14.46
N LEU A 47 -8.47 -0.92 -15.04
CA LEU A 47 -7.54 -2.00 -15.41
C LEU A 47 -6.52 -1.53 -16.46
N LYS A 48 -6.94 -0.75 -17.46
CA LYS A 48 -6.04 -0.15 -18.46
C LYS A 48 -5.01 0.77 -17.80
N ALA A 49 -5.43 1.61 -16.87
CA ALA A 49 -4.52 2.48 -16.12
C ALA A 49 -3.54 1.67 -15.27
N TYR A 50 -4.00 0.61 -14.62
CA TYR A 50 -3.17 -0.29 -13.82
C TYR A 50 -2.13 -1.01 -14.69
N ALA A 51 -2.54 -1.60 -15.82
CA ALA A 51 -1.63 -2.27 -16.75
C ALA A 51 -0.56 -1.31 -17.30
N LYS A 52 -0.93 -0.04 -17.54
CA LYS A 52 0.03 0.99 -17.94
C LYS A 52 1.09 1.25 -16.85
N LYS A 53 0.70 1.23 -15.57
CA LYS A 53 1.63 1.39 -14.44
C LYS A 53 2.48 0.15 -14.21
N LEU A 54 1.92 -1.03 -14.45
CA LEU A 54 2.62 -2.32 -14.39
C LEU A 54 3.61 -2.51 -15.56
N GLY A 55 3.40 -1.82 -16.68
CA GLY A 55 4.21 -1.94 -17.88
C GLY A 55 3.87 -3.16 -18.76
N THR A 56 2.90 -3.96 -18.34
CA THR A 56 2.39 -5.10 -19.12
C THR A 56 0.92 -5.34 -18.79
N THR A 57 0.21 -6.00 -19.70
CA THR A 57 -1.15 -6.50 -19.46
C THR A 57 -1.08 -8.00 -19.19
N PRO A 58 -1.35 -8.46 -17.96
CA PRO A 58 -1.40 -9.88 -17.65
C PRO A 58 -2.38 -10.63 -18.54
N SER A 59 -1.96 -11.80 -19.04
CA SER A 59 -2.83 -12.63 -19.88
C SER A 59 -3.95 -13.29 -19.07
N ALA A 60 -5.05 -13.61 -19.74
CA ALA A 60 -6.17 -14.35 -19.13
C ALA A 60 -5.71 -15.66 -18.48
N ARG A 61 -4.74 -16.36 -19.07
CA ARG A 61 -4.16 -17.60 -18.52
C ARG A 61 -3.46 -17.37 -17.19
N VAL A 62 -2.64 -16.31 -17.10
CA VAL A 62 -1.94 -15.95 -15.86
C VAL A 62 -2.95 -15.61 -14.77
N CYS A 63 -3.97 -14.80 -15.07
CA CYS A 63 -5.00 -14.47 -14.09
C CYS A 63 -5.84 -15.67 -13.67
N HIS A 64 -6.08 -16.64 -14.56
CA HIS A 64 -6.77 -17.87 -14.22
C HIS A 64 -5.96 -18.74 -13.25
N SER A 65 -4.69 -18.99 -13.54
CA SER A 65 -3.81 -19.74 -12.64
C SER A 65 -3.66 -19.07 -11.28
N PHE A 66 -3.59 -17.74 -11.24
CA PHE A 66 -3.56 -17.00 -9.99
C PHE A 66 -4.86 -17.14 -9.19
N LYS A 67 -6.02 -17.11 -9.86
CA LYS A 67 -7.33 -17.30 -9.23
C LYS A 67 -7.45 -18.67 -8.55
N GLU A 68 -6.93 -19.73 -9.17
CA GLU A 68 -6.91 -21.07 -8.57
C GLU A 68 -6.09 -21.10 -7.29
N ILE A 69 -4.89 -20.51 -7.31
CA ILE A 69 -4.01 -20.42 -6.13
C ILE A 69 -4.68 -19.62 -5.00
N VAL A 70 -5.30 -18.48 -5.32
CA VAL A 70 -6.00 -17.67 -4.31
C VAL A 70 -7.21 -18.40 -3.75
N ALA A 71 -7.97 -19.11 -4.58
CA ALA A 71 -9.13 -19.87 -4.11
C ALA A 71 -8.73 -21.00 -3.14
N GLU A 72 -7.57 -21.62 -3.34
CA GLU A 72 -7.02 -22.64 -2.44
C GLU A 72 -6.49 -22.04 -1.12
N ALA A 73 -5.83 -20.88 -1.20
CA ALA A 73 -5.20 -20.24 -0.05
C ALA A 73 -6.15 -19.36 0.79
N ARG A 74 -7.22 -18.82 0.20
CA ARG A 74 -8.16 -17.90 0.87
C ARG A 74 -9.00 -18.68 1.89
N PRO A 75 -9.01 -18.27 3.17
CA PRO A 75 -9.92 -18.85 4.16
C PRO A 75 -11.37 -18.70 3.68
N LYS A 76 -12.19 -19.74 3.85
CA LYS A 76 -13.60 -19.74 3.41
C LYS A 76 -14.42 -18.59 4.00
N ASP A 77 -14.04 -18.13 5.18
CA ASP A 77 -14.71 -17.05 5.92
C ASP A 77 -14.17 -15.65 5.56
N TRP A 78 -13.23 -15.54 4.62
CA TRP A 78 -12.66 -14.26 4.19
C TRP A 78 -13.55 -13.60 3.14
N ASP A 79 -14.40 -12.66 3.55
CA ASP A 79 -15.38 -11.96 2.70
C ASP A 79 -15.04 -10.46 2.50
N TYR A 80 -13.77 -10.12 2.36
CA TYR A 80 -13.38 -8.74 2.02
C TYR A 80 -13.36 -8.55 0.51
N PRO A 81 -14.11 -7.56 -0.03
CA PRO A 81 -13.94 -7.10 -1.41
C PRO A 81 -12.55 -6.44 -1.55
N GLU A 82 -11.93 -6.59 -2.70
CA GLU A 82 -10.58 -6.05 -3.02
C GLU A 82 -9.39 -6.77 -2.41
N GLY A 83 -9.63 -7.86 -1.67
CA GLY A 83 -8.57 -8.70 -1.08
C GLY A 83 -7.66 -7.94 -0.10
N ARG A 84 -7.95 -6.68 0.19
CA ARG A 84 -7.15 -5.79 1.03
C ARG A 84 -7.95 -5.44 2.27
N ALA A 85 -7.32 -5.66 3.43
CA ALA A 85 -7.70 -4.93 4.62
C ALA A 85 -7.48 -3.44 4.32
N TYR A 86 -8.53 -2.61 4.39
CA TYR A 86 -8.38 -1.16 4.24
C TYR A 86 -7.31 -0.64 5.22
N PRO A 87 -6.48 0.36 4.85
CA PRO A 87 -5.63 1.04 5.83
C PRO A 87 -6.48 1.55 7.01
N GLY A 88 -6.15 1.13 8.23
CA GLY A 88 -6.95 1.41 9.43
C GLY A 88 -8.14 0.46 9.67
N SER A 89 -8.38 -0.54 8.81
CA SER A 89 -9.33 -1.62 9.11
C SER A 89 -8.80 -2.49 10.24
N VAL A 90 -9.67 -2.74 11.21
CA VAL A 90 -9.38 -3.63 12.34
C VAL A 90 -9.83 -5.02 11.95
N VAL A 91 -8.89 -5.96 11.80
CA VAL A 91 -9.24 -7.38 11.75
C VAL A 91 -9.73 -7.78 13.14
N ILE A 92 -11.04 -7.99 13.27
CA ILE A 92 -11.61 -8.53 14.51
C ILE A 92 -11.21 -9.99 14.60
N LEU A 93 -10.25 -10.27 15.48
CA LEU A 93 -9.84 -11.64 15.76
C LEU A 93 -10.98 -12.40 16.43
N SER A 94 -11.15 -13.66 16.06
CA SER A 94 -12.06 -14.55 16.76
C SER A 94 -11.54 -14.85 18.18
N GLN A 95 -12.45 -15.24 19.09
CA GLN A 95 -12.09 -15.52 20.47
C GLN A 95 -11.05 -16.65 20.59
N SER A 96 -11.06 -17.62 19.66
CA SER A 96 -10.07 -18.69 19.61
C SER A 96 -8.68 -18.18 19.23
N GLN A 97 -8.59 -17.28 18.24
CA GLN A 97 -7.34 -16.62 17.85
C GLN A 97 -6.77 -15.78 19.00
N VAL A 98 -7.61 -15.01 19.69
CA VAL A 98 -7.22 -14.23 20.87
C VAL A 98 -6.66 -15.14 21.98
N THR A 99 -7.29 -16.29 22.21
CA THR A 99 -6.87 -17.25 23.24
C THR A 99 -5.52 -17.89 22.90
N LEU A 100 -5.34 -18.29 21.64
CA LEU A 100 -4.08 -18.85 21.14
C LEU A 100 -2.93 -17.84 21.32
N LEU A 101 -3.10 -16.60 20.86
CA LEU A 101 -2.07 -15.55 20.99
C LEU A 101 -1.70 -15.28 22.46
N LYS A 102 -2.68 -15.30 23.37
CA LYS A 102 -2.44 -15.16 24.81
C LYS A 102 -1.65 -16.35 25.39
N SER A 103 -1.90 -17.57 24.91
CA SER A 103 -1.16 -18.75 25.37
C SER A 103 0.29 -18.75 24.90
N LEU A 104 0.56 -18.31 23.66
CA LEU A 104 1.91 -18.22 23.09
C LEU A 104 2.76 -17.18 23.82
N LYS A 105 2.18 -16.00 24.13
CA LYS A 105 2.86 -14.95 24.91
C LYS A 105 3.30 -15.42 26.31
N LYS A 106 2.60 -16.40 26.89
CA LYS A 106 2.90 -16.89 28.24
C LYS A 106 4.05 -17.91 28.26
N THR A 107 4.41 -18.47 27.10
CA THR A 107 5.45 -19.50 26.96
C THR A 107 6.85 -18.91 26.71
N GLU A 108 6.94 -17.65 26.29
CA GLU A 108 8.20 -16.93 26.07
C GLU A 108 8.72 -16.21 27.34
N GLN A 109 8.16 -16.51 28.52
CA GLN A 109 8.52 -15.92 29.82
C GLN A 109 9.08 -16.94 30.80
#